data_AF-N1VC52-F1
#
_entry.id   AF-N1VC52-F1
#
_cell.length_a   1.000
_cell.length_b   1.000
_cell.length_c   1.000
_cell.angle_alpha   90.00
_cell.angle_beta   90.00
_cell.angle_gamma   90.00
#
_symmetry.space_group_name_H-M   'P 1'
#
loop_
_entity.id
_entity.type
_entity.pdbx_description
1 polymer ?
#
loop_
_entity_poly.entity_id
_entity_poly.type
_entity_poly.pdbx_seq_one_letter_code
_entity_poly.pdbx_strand_id
1 'polypeptide(L)'
;MSVLLQQRPSGLFSFTISASGYATISGGMLVLTPIEGTQTMEDPDSPSSNFDKPLEDLTPEEYAWSFQSGQLILTGEYGTIAYTWEPDR
;
A
#
# COMPACT_ATOMS: atom_id res chain seq x y z
N MET A 1 1.10 -26.06 -38.39
CA MET A 1 0.88 -25.83 -36.96
C MET A 1 1.72 -24.63 -36.56
N SER A 2 1.09 -23.48 -36.35
CA SER A 2 1.76 -22.24 -35.97
C SER A 2 1.61 -22.07 -34.47
N VAL A 3 2.72 -22.06 -33.73
CA VAL A 3 2.73 -21.71 -32.31
C VAL A 3 2.77 -20.19 -32.24
N LEU A 4 1.70 -19.57 -31.76
CA LEU A 4 1.68 -18.15 -31.41
C LEU A 4 2.63 -17.96 -30.22
N LEU A 5 3.81 -17.40 -30.48
CA LEU A 5 4.75 -17.01 -29.43
C LEU A 5 4.22 -15.71 -28.81
N GLN A 6 3.40 -15.83 -27.76
CA GLN A 6 3.02 -14.68 -26.95
C GLN A 6 4.22 -14.32 -26.06
N GLN A 7 4.86 -13.19 -26.32
CA GLN A 7 5.79 -12.59 -25.36
C GLN A 7 4.98 -12.26 -24.10
N ARG A 8 5.14 -13.06 -23.05
CA ARG A 8 4.68 -12.68 -21.71
C ARG A 8 5.71 -11.73 -21.13
N PRO A 9 5.31 -10.65 -20.44
CA PRO A 9 6.21 -9.89 -19.60
C PRO A 9 6.61 -10.81 -18.43
N SER A 10 7.61 -11.67 -18.62
CA SER A 10 8.13 -12.52 -17.55
C SER A 10 8.95 -11.69 -16.57
N GLY A 11 8.81 -11.97 -15.27
CA GLY A 11 9.79 -11.54 -14.27
C GLY A 11 9.40 -10.39 -13.33
N LEU A 12 8.21 -9.80 -13.41
CA LEU A 12 7.76 -8.84 -12.38
C LEU A 12 6.51 -9.35 -11.67
N PHE A 13 6.71 -9.86 -10.45
CA PHE A 13 5.65 -10.06 -9.48
C PHE A 13 5.22 -8.69 -8.95
N SER A 14 3.93 -8.38 -9.04
CA SER A 14 3.34 -7.16 -8.49
C SER A 14 2.37 -7.52 -7.38
N PHE A 15 2.47 -6.79 -6.28
CA PHE A 15 1.56 -6.91 -5.17
C PHE A 15 1.20 -5.51 -4.68
N THR A 16 -0.08 -5.18 -4.74
CA THR A 16 -0.61 -3.86 -4.43
C THR A 16 -1.62 -3.97 -3.31
N ILE A 17 -1.43 -3.18 -2.27
CA ILE A 17 -2.47 -2.91 -1.26
C ILE A 17 -2.90 -1.47 -1.44
N SER A 18 -4.21 -1.24 -1.52
CA SER A 18 -4.80 0.08 -1.53
C SER A 18 -5.88 0.14 -0.46
N ALA A 19 -5.87 1.18 0.36
CA ALA A 19 -6.88 1.39 1.39
C ALA A 19 -7.39 2.82 1.32
N SER A 20 -8.68 3.01 1.59
CA SER A 20 -9.33 4.31 1.69
C SER A 20 -10.02 4.42 3.06
N GLY A 21 -9.99 5.61 3.65
CA GLY A 21 -10.50 5.80 5.01
C GLY A 21 -10.25 7.18 5.57
N TYR A 22 -10.22 7.28 6.89
CA TYR A 22 -10.02 8.53 7.61
C TYR A 22 -8.71 8.53 8.39
N ALA A 23 -8.07 9.70 8.46
CA ALA A 23 -6.94 9.97 9.33
C ALA A 23 -7.39 10.90 10.45
N THR A 24 -7.13 10.52 11.70
CA THR A 24 -7.41 11.34 12.89
C THR A 24 -6.12 11.64 13.62
N ILE A 25 -5.87 12.91 13.92
CA ILE A 25 -4.72 13.34 14.73
C ILE A 25 -5.21 13.75 16.11
N SER A 26 -4.61 13.19 17.15
CA SER A 26 -4.82 13.58 18.55
C SER A 26 -3.47 13.76 19.23
N GLY A 27 -3.05 15.01 19.41
CA GLY A 27 -1.73 15.32 19.96
C GLY A 27 -0.61 14.71 19.12
N GLY A 28 0.26 13.91 19.74
CA GLY A 28 1.38 13.23 19.09
C GLY A 28 1.02 11.90 18.42
N MET A 29 -0.26 11.54 18.36
CA MET A 29 -0.73 10.28 17.80
C MET A 29 -1.58 10.52 16.55
N LEU A 30 -1.30 9.74 15.50
CA LEU A 30 -2.05 9.66 14.25
C LEU A 30 -2.71 8.28 14.19
N VAL A 31 -4.02 8.25 14.00
CA VAL A 31 -4.80 7.01 13.82
C VAL A 31 -5.31 6.99 12.38
N LEU A 32 -4.95 5.95 11.64
CA LEU A 32 -5.46 5.68 10.30
C LEU A 32 -6.53 4.60 10.42
N THR A 33 -7.75 4.93 10.00
CA THR A 33 -8.90 4.01 10.06
C THR A 33 -9.36 3.69 8.64
N PRO A 34 -8.97 2.54 8.09
CA PRO A 34 -9.49 2.06 6.82
C PRO A 34 -11.01 1.82 6.91
N ILE A 35 -11.74 2.17 5.84
CA ILE A 35 -13.16 1.84 5.67
C ILE A 35 -13.31 0.73 4.64
N GLU A 36 -12.44 0.76 3.63
CA GLU A 36 -12.38 -0.21 2.55
C GLU A 36 -10.92 -0.34 2.09
N GLY A 37 -10.62 -1.46 1.44
CA GLY A 37 -9.34 -1.66 0.81
C GLY A 37 -9.38 -2.84 -0.15
N THR A 38 -8.38 -2.90 -1.00
CA THR A 38 -8.21 -3.93 -2.02
C THR A 38 -6.78 -4.44 -1.99
N GLN A 39 -6.64 -5.75 -2.15
CA GLN A 39 -5.39 -6.46 -2.31
C GLN A 39 -5.36 -7.08 -3.71
N THR A 40 -4.37 -6.68 -4.50
CA THR A 40 -4.19 -7.17 -5.87
C THR A 40 -2.83 -7.87 -5.97
N MET A 41 -2.80 -9.04 -6.60
CA MET A 41 -1.58 -9.76 -6.92
C MET A 41 -1.57 -10.13 -8.40
N GLU A 42 -0.48 -9.77 -9.07
CA GLU A 42 -0.25 -10.11 -10.48
C GLU A 42 1.10 -10.81 -10.63
N ASP A 43 1.06 -12.06 -11.10
CA ASP A 43 2.20 -12.86 -11.49
C ASP A 43 2.03 -13.28 -12.97
N PRO A 44 2.77 -12.68 -13.90
CA PRO A 44 2.74 -13.06 -15.32
C PRO A 44 3.20 -14.50 -15.58
N ASP A 45 4.02 -15.06 -14.70
CA ASP A 45 4.55 -16.43 -14.78
C ASP A 45 3.55 -17.43 -14.16
N SER A 46 2.68 -16.97 -13.25
CA SER A 46 1.58 -17.76 -12.66
C SER A 46 0.21 -17.05 -12.70
N PRO A 47 -0.38 -16.75 -13.89
CA PRO A 47 -1.61 -15.95 -13.97
C PRO A 47 -2.82 -16.56 -13.27
N SER A 48 -2.85 -17.90 -13.12
CA SER A 48 -3.90 -18.61 -12.40
C SER A 48 -3.92 -18.31 -10.90
N SER A 49 -2.81 -17.77 -10.37
CA SER A 49 -2.67 -17.36 -8.98
C SER A 49 -3.02 -15.89 -8.76
N ASN A 50 -3.21 -15.10 -9.83
CA ASN A 50 -3.59 -13.69 -9.71
C ASN A 50 -4.91 -13.56 -8.98
N PHE A 51 -5.03 -12.49 -8.20
CA PHE A 51 -6.27 -12.18 -7.52
C PHE A 51 -6.44 -10.67 -7.34
N ASP A 52 -7.70 -10.30 -7.21
CA ASP A 52 -8.17 -9.00 -6.78
C ASP A 52 -9.27 -9.28 -5.75
N LYS A 53 -9.01 -8.95 -4.49
CA LYS A 53 -9.94 -9.23 -3.39
C LYS A 53 -9.97 -8.07 -2.39
N PRO A 54 -11.09 -7.88 -1.67
CA PRO A 54 -11.16 -6.89 -0.61
C PRO A 54 -10.13 -7.18 0.48
N LEU A 55 -9.62 -6.12 1.09
CA LEU A 55 -8.77 -6.20 2.27
C LEU A 55 -9.62 -6.74 3.43
N GLU A 56 -9.21 -7.86 4.02
CA GLU A 56 -9.95 -8.52 5.11
C GLU A 56 -9.69 -7.83 6.46
N ASP A 57 -8.50 -7.25 6.61
CA ASP A 57 -8.10 -6.54 7.82
C ASP A 57 -8.26 -5.03 7.63
N LEU A 58 -9.20 -4.45 8.36
CA LEU A 58 -9.45 -3.00 8.42
C LEU A 58 -9.15 -2.46 9.82
N THR A 59 -8.31 -3.16 10.59
CA THR A 59 -7.91 -2.74 11.93
C THR A 59 -7.24 -1.36 11.85
N PRO A 60 -7.65 -0.39 12.69
CA PRO A 60 -7.01 0.91 12.70
C PRO A 60 -5.52 0.80 13.04
N GLU A 61 -4.71 1.59 12.34
CA GLU A 61 -3.27 1.66 12.58
C GLU A 61 -2.93 2.93 13.36
N GLU A 62 -2.13 2.78 14.41
CA GLU A 62 -1.70 3.88 15.27
C GLU A 62 -0.23 4.20 15.07
N TYR A 63 0.07 5.49 14.89
CA TYR A 63 1.41 6.01 14.67
C TYR A 63 1.70 7.15 15.63
N ALA A 64 2.88 7.13 16.25
CA ALA A 64 3.49 8.35 16.76
C ALA A 64 3.98 9.17 15.56
N TRP A 65 3.62 10.45 15.49
CA TRP A 65 3.97 11.29 14.35
C TRP A 65 4.82 12.49 14.76
N SER A 66 5.70 12.92 13.86
CA SER A 66 6.39 14.20 13.97
C SER A 66 6.68 14.77 12.59
N PHE A 67 6.76 16.11 12.50
CA PHE A 67 7.17 16.78 11.28
C PHE A 67 8.50 17.49 11.53
N GLN A 68 9.56 17.04 10.86
CA GLN A 68 10.93 17.52 11.09
C GLN A 68 11.66 17.61 9.75
N SER A 69 12.43 18.69 9.56
CA SER A 69 13.26 18.89 8.35
C SER A 69 12.49 18.76 7.02
N GLY A 70 11.20 19.15 7.00
CA GLY A 70 10.34 19.06 5.82
C GLY A 70 9.78 17.66 5.53
N GLN A 71 9.93 16.72 6.46
CA GLN A 71 9.45 15.35 6.34
C GLN A 71 8.43 15.02 7.42
N LEU A 72 7.39 14.28 7.04
CA LEU A 72 6.46 13.64 7.96
C LEU A 72 7.03 12.28 8.35
N ILE A 73 7.32 12.10 9.64
CA ILE A 73 7.85 10.85 10.20
C ILE A 73 6.74 10.18 10.99
N LEU A 74 6.41 8.94 10.63
CA LEU A 74 5.45 8.08 11.31
C LEU A 74 6.19 6.90 11.94
N THR A 75 5.96 6.61 13.21
CA THR A 75 6.53 5.45 13.92
C THR A 75 5.40 4.62 14.49
N GLY A 76 5.26 3.38 14.01
CA GLY A 76 4.25 2.43 14.43
C GLY A 76 4.86 1.08 14.79
N GLU A 77 4.00 0.06 14.96
CA GLU A 77 4.41 -1.30 15.33
C GLU A 77 5.43 -1.91 14.36
N TYR A 78 5.25 -1.68 13.06
CA TYR A 78 6.06 -2.27 12.01
C TYR A 78 7.30 -1.45 11.64
N GLY A 79 7.54 -0.33 12.33
CA GLY A 79 8.72 0.50 12.16
C GLY A 79 8.43 1.98 11.89
N THR A 80 9.42 2.65 11.30
CA THR A 80 9.38 4.10 11.03
C THR A 80 9.38 4.38 9.53
N ILE A 81 8.47 5.23 9.07
CA ILE A 81 8.33 5.66 7.69
C ILE A 81 8.47 7.18 7.63
N ALA A 82 9.22 7.68 6.64
CA ALA A 82 9.39 9.11 6.41
C ALA A 82 8.85 9.49 5.03
N TYR A 83 7.89 10.40 5.00
CA TYR A 83 7.31 10.98 3.79
C TYR A 83 7.91 12.36 3.55
N THR A 84 8.41 12.56 2.34
CA THR A 84 8.81 13.90 1.89
C THR A 84 7.58 14.60 1.33
N TRP A 85 7.29 15.80 1.81
CA TRP A 85 6.21 16.59 1.25
C TRP A 85 6.61 17.11 -0.13
N GLU A 86 5.92 16.63 -1.17
CA GLU A 86 6.01 17.18 -2.52
C GLU A 86 4.71 17.94 -2.82
N PRO A 87 4.71 19.29 -2.82
CA PRO A 87 3.53 20.03 -3.22
C PRO A 87 3.23 19.79 -4.71
N ASP A 88 1.96 19.49 -5.02
CA ASP A 88 1.46 19.51 -6.39
C ASP A 88 1.77 20.90 -6.99
N ARG A 89 2.48 20.91 -8.11
CA ARG A 89 2.89 22.13 -8.83
C ARG A 89 1.75 22.78 -9.58
#